data_AF-A0A966VXH9-F1
#
_entry.id   AF-A0A966VXH9-F1
#
_cell.length_a   1.000
_cell.length_b   1.000
_cell.length_c   1.000
_cell.angle_alpha   90.00
_cell.angle_beta   90.00
_cell.angle_gamma   90.00
#
_symmetry.space_group_name_H-M   'P 1'
#
loop_
_entity.id
_entity.type
_entity.pdbx_description
1 polymer ?
#
loop_
_entity_poly.entity_id
_entity_poly.type
_entity_poly.pdbx_seq_one_letter_code
_entity_poly.pdbx_strand_id
1 'polypeptide(L)'
;MTQSERIMRGGLLFLLAASVASSIGGLPFNTLPILLGAFADRLALGPAELGTLGSACTGGYLISTLLGPLWVDRVPWRLATGVAVAGTAAALMWSANSAGAPYAPLAAFGF
;
A
#
# COMPACT_ATOMS: atom_id res chain seq x y z
N MET A 1 -28.66 27.31 -0.89
CA MET A 1 -27.76 26.30 -1.48
C MET A 1 -28.43 25.67 -2.66
N THR A 2 -27.84 25.82 -3.83
CA THR A 2 -28.39 25.29 -5.09
C THR A 2 -28.04 23.80 -5.25
N GLN A 3 -28.83 23.06 -6.02
CA GLN A 3 -28.61 21.64 -6.29
C GLN A 3 -27.22 21.37 -6.89
N SER A 4 -26.69 22.30 -7.71
CA SER A 4 -25.31 22.26 -8.23
C SER A 4 -24.24 22.32 -7.14
N GLU A 5 -24.39 23.17 -6.12
CA GLU A 5 -23.39 23.27 -5.03
C GLU A 5 -23.32 21.99 -4.20
N ARG A 6 -24.46 21.31 -3.99
CA ARG A 6 -24.50 20.01 -3.33
C ARG A 6 -23.82 18.91 -4.15
N ILE A 7 -24.04 18.90 -5.46
CA ILE A 7 -23.41 17.93 -6.38
C ILE A 7 -21.90 18.18 -6.48
N MET A 8 -21.47 19.45 -6.56
CA MET A 8 -20.04 19.80 -6.57
C MET A 8 -19.35 19.43 -5.25
N ARG A 9 -19.94 19.74 -4.08
CA ARG A 9 -19.35 19.34 -2.79
C ARG A 9 -19.31 17.83 -2.61
N GLY A 10 -20.39 17.13 -2.95
CA GLY A 10 -20.45 15.67 -2.86
C GLY A 10 -19.46 15.00 -3.82
N GLY A 11 -19.37 15.50 -5.06
CA GLY A 11 -18.45 15.02 -6.08
C GLY A 11 -16.99 15.26 -5.71
N LEU A 12 -16.66 16.44 -5.16
CA LEU A 12 -15.30 16.74 -4.69
C LEU A 12 -14.87 15.78 -3.58
N LEU A 13 -15.74 15.51 -2.60
CA LEU A 13 -15.44 14.56 -1.53
C LEU A 13 -15.22 13.14 -2.06
N PHE A 14 -16.00 12.72 -3.06
CA PHE A 14 -15.81 11.44 -3.74
C PHE A 14 -14.49 11.37 -4.50
N LEU A 15 -14.15 12.42 -5.26
CA LEU A 15 -12.89 12.48 -6.00
C LEU A 15 -11.69 12.47 -5.07
N LEU A 16 -11.76 13.17 -3.94
CA LEU A 16 -10.72 13.14 -2.90
C LEU A 16 -10.59 11.74 -2.31
N ALA A 17 -11.71 11.10 -1.94
CA ALA A 17 -11.69 9.74 -1.40
C ALA A 17 -11.11 8.73 -2.41
N ALA A 18 -11.51 8.81 -3.68
CA ALA A 18 -10.98 7.97 -4.75
C ALA A 18 -9.49 8.22 -5.00
N SER A 19 -9.05 9.48 -4.93
CA SER A 19 -7.64 9.86 -5.08
C SER A 19 -6.79 9.32 -3.94
N VAL A 20 -7.29 9.39 -2.70
CA VAL A 20 -6.62 8.80 -1.53
C VAL A 20 -6.54 7.27 -1.67
N ALA A 21 -7.65 6.63 -2.05
CA ALA A 21 -7.67 5.18 -2.28
C ALA A 21 -6.67 4.75 -3.37
N SER A 22 -6.58 5.50 -4.46
CA SER A 22 -5.61 5.27 -5.54
C SER A 22 -4.17 5.50 -5.08
N SER A 23 -3.94 6.52 -4.26
CA SER A 23 -2.61 6.85 -3.73
C SER A 23 -2.06 5.76 -2.82
N ILE A 24 -2.90 4.99 -2.12
CA ILE A 24 -2.47 3.85 -1.30
C ILE A 24 -1.78 2.79 -2.15
N GLY A 25 -2.27 2.55 -3.38
CA GLY A 25 -1.63 1.62 -4.31
C GLY A 25 -0.33 2.18 -4.89
N GLY A 26 -0.31 3.46 -5.28
CA GLY A 26 0.81 4.06 -6.02
C GLY A 26 1.96 4.60 -5.17
N LEU A 27 1.68 5.23 -4.03
CA LEU A 27 2.70 5.86 -3.17
C LEU A 27 3.84 4.90 -2.81
N PRO A 28 3.55 3.67 -2.42
CA PRO A 28 4.60 2.85 -1.86
C PRO A 28 5.58 2.32 -2.92
N PHE A 29 5.13 2.15 -4.17
CA PHE A 29 6.01 1.94 -5.33
C PHE A 29 6.93 3.13 -5.58
N ASN A 30 6.39 4.34 -5.48
CA ASN A 30 7.17 5.55 -5.67
C ASN A 30 8.21 5.75 -4.55
N THR A 31 7.90 5.30 -3.33
CA THR A 31 8.83 5.39 -2.20
C THR A 31 9.73 4.16 -2.05
N LEU A 32 9.49 3.08 -2.79
CA LEU A 32 10.21 1.81 -2.68
C LEU A 32 11.74 1.99 -2.79
N PRO A 33 12.28 2.76 -3.76
CA PRO A 33 13.74 2.92 -3.87
C PRO A 33 14.36 3.62 -2.65
N ILE A 34 13.65 4.61 -2.09
CA ILE A 34 14.09 5.36 -0.91
C ILE A 34 14.06 4.46 0.33
N LEU A 35 12.98 3.67 0.48
CA LEU A 35 12.86 2.71 1.59
C LEU A 35 13.93 1.62 1.49
N LEU A 36 14.17 1.06 0.31
CA LEU A 36 15.23 0.07 0.07
C LEU A 36 16.62 0.64 0.40
N GLY A 37 16.92 1.87 0.01
CA GLY A 37 18.17 2.54 0.39
C GLY A 37 18.31 2.70 1.90
N ALA A 38 17.26 3.18 2.58
CA ALA A 38 17.26 3.32 4.03
C ALA A 38 17.41 1.97 4.75
N PHE A 39 16.82 0.89 4.21
CA PHE A 39 16.99 -0.46 4.73
C PHE A 39 18.40 -1.00 4.49
N ALA A 40 18.99 -0.73 3.32
CA ALA A 40 20.38 -1.09 3.03
C ALA A 40 21.33 -0.50 4.08
N ASP A 41 21.16 0.79 4.39
CA ASP A 41 22.02 1.52 5.32
C ASP A 41 21.78 1.12 6.78
N ARG A 42 20.52 0.94 7.19
CA ARG A 42 20.15 0.66 8.59
C ARG A 42 20.36 -0.79 9.01
N LEU A 43 20.17 -1.72 8.08
CA LEU A 43 20.18 -3.16 8.35
C LEU A 43 21.41 -3.85 7.74
N ALA A 44 22.32 -3.08 7.12
CA ALA A 44 23.50 -3.57 6.41
C ALA A 44 23.16 -4.67 5.38
N LEU A 45 22.01 -4.53 4.70
CA LEU A 45 21.54 -5.53 3.73
C LEU A 45 22.39 -5.49 2.47
N GLY A 46 22.77 -6.69 2.00
CA GLY A 46 23.45 -6.87 0.74
C GLY A 46 22.51 -6.76 -0.48
N PRO A 47 23.08 -6.68 -1.70
CA PRO A 47 22.29 -6.53 -2.93
C PRO A 47 21.26 -7.63 -3.16
N ALA A 48 21.58 -8.88 -2.78
CA ALA A 48 20.67 -10.01 -2.94
C ALA A 48 19.44 -9.91 -2.02
N GLU A 49 19.63 -9.41 -0.80
CA GLU A 49 18.55 -9.24 0.19
C GLU A 49 17.64 -8.08 -0.21
N LEU A 50 18.21 -6.98 -0.69
CA LEU A 50 17.46 -5.85 -1.25
C LEU A 50 16.67 -6.24 -2.50
N GLY A 51 17.27 -7.04 -3.39
CA GLY A 51 16.59 -7.60 -4.56
C GLY A 51 15.40 -8.46 -4.15
N THR A 52 15.57 -9.34 -3.18
CA THR A 52 14.49 -10.17 -2.62
C THR A 52 13.37 -9.31 -2.04
N LEU A 53 13.71 -8.24 -1.31
CA LEU A 53 12.74 -7.32 -0.71
C LEU A 53 11.90 -6.60 -1.78
N GLY A 54 12.56 -6.05 -2.80
CA GLY A 54 11.90 -5.37 -3.92
C GLY A 54 11.02 -6.33 -4.74
N SER A 55 11.50 -7.55 -4.99
CA SER A 55 10.72 -8.59 -5.68
C SER A 55 9.51 -9.03 -4.87
N ALA A 56 9.63 -9.15 -3.55
CA ALA A 56 8.51 -9.52 -2.69
C ALA A 56 7.41 -8.46 -2.67
N CYS A 57 7.77 -7.16 -2.54
CA CYS A 57 6.79 -6.08 -2.64
C CYS A 57 6.08 -6.03 -4.00
N THR A 58 6.84 -6.18 -5.09
CA THR A 58 6.27 -6.16 -6.45
C THR A 58 5.42 -7.41 -6.72
N GLY A 59 5.86 -8.57 -6.22
CA GLY A 59 5.15 -9.84 -6.33
C GLY A 59 3.83 -9.84 -5.57
N GLY A 60 3.81 -9.29 -4.35
CA GLY A 60 2.57 -9.15 -3.59
C GLY A 60 1.56 -8.24 -4.31
N TYR A 61 2.00 -7.13 -4.89
CA TYR A 61 1.12 -6.23 -5.65
C TYR A 61 0.59 -6.89 -6.92
N LEU A 62 1.44 -7.66 -7.62
CA LEU A 62 1.01 -8.45 -8.77
C LEU A 62 -0.09 -9.43 -8.37
N ILE A 63 0.09 -10.16 -7.27
CA ILE A 63 -0.91 -11.10 -6.74
C ILE A 63 -2.19 -10.35 -6.35
N SER A 64 -2.07 -9.25 -5.60
CA SER A 64 -3.19 -8.39 -5.19
C SER A 64 -4.01 -7.91 -6.40
N THR A 65 -3.32 -7.42 -7.44
CA THR A 65 -3.94 -6.96 -8.69
C THR A 65 -4.64 -8.10 -9.44
N LEU A 66 -4.01 -9.27 -9.54
CA LEU A 66 -4.59 -10.45 -10.19
C LEU A 66 -5.83 -10.96 -9.45
N LEU A 67 -5.83 -10.86 -8.12
CA LEU A 67 -6.97 -11.26 -7.29
C LEU A 67 -8.08 -10.20 -7.23
N GLY A 68 -7.79 -8.94 -7.59
CA GLY A 68 -8.74 -7.81 -7.60
C GLY A 68 -10.12 -8.15 -8.17
N PRO A 69 -10.23 -8.70 -9.39
CA PRO A 69 -11.51 -9.07 -10.00
C PRO A 69 -12.33 -10.10 -9.20
N LEU A 70 -11.68 -10.91 -8.34
CA LEU A 70 -12.38 -11.93 -7.55
C LEU A 70 -13.13 -11.35 -6.36
N TRP A 71 -12.78 -10.16 -5.89
CA TRP A 71 -13.36 -9.60 -4.66
C TRP A 71 -13.89 -8.18 -4.80
N VAL A 72 -13.49 -7.41 -5.83
CA VAL A 72 -13.83 -5.99 -5.94
C VAL A 72 -15.34 -5.72 -5.98
N ASP A 73 -16.13 -6.60 -6.62
CA ASP A 73 -17.59 -6.48 -6.69
C ASP A 73 -18.31 -7.09 -5.47
N ARG A 74 -17.60 -7.85 -4.65
CA ARG A 74 -18.17 -8.61 -3.51
C ARG A 74 -17.92 -7.92 -2.17
N VAL A 75 -16.90 -7.06 -2.09
CA VAL A 75 -16.47 -6.41 -0.84
C VAL A 75 -16.81 -4.92 -0.89
N PRO A 76 -17.42 -4.34 0.16
CA PRO A 76 -17.64 -2.90 0.22
C PRO A 76 -16.32 -2.15 0.13
N TRP A 77 -16.20 -1.22 -0.82
CA TRP A 77 -14.96 -0.46 -1.05
C TRP A 77 -14.43 0.21 0.22
N ARG A 78 -15.32 0.72 1.09
CA ARG A 78 -14.94 1.35 2.38
C ARG A 78 -14.22 0.38 3.31
N LEU A 79 -14.68 -0.87 3.36
CA LEU A 79 -14.08 -1.91 4.17
C LEU A 79 -12.73 -2.32 3.56
N ALA A 80 -12.69 -2.53 2.25
CA ALA A 80 -11.45 -2.87 1.54
C ALA A 80 -10.36 -1.81 1.76
N THR A 81 -10.70 -0.52 1.60
CA THR A 81 -9.77 0.60 1.86
C THR A 81 -9.35 0.65 3.33
N GLY A 82 -10.28 0.49 4.27
CA GLY A 82 -9.96 0.49 5.70
C GLY A 82 -9.00 -0.63 6.10
N VAL A 83 -9.24 -1.85 5.60
CA VAL A 83 -8.37 -3.01 5.82
C VAL A 83 -6.99 -2.80 5.18
N ALA A 84 -6.92 -2.25 3.97
CA ALA A 84 -5.65 -1.97 3.28
C ALA A 84 -4.80 -0.94 4.04
N VAL A 85 -5.42 0.14 4.55
CA VAL A 85 -4.72 1.16 5.37
C VAL A 85 -4.23 0.55 6.68
N ALA A 86 -5.10 -0.13 7.42
CA ALA A 86 -4.76 -0.73 8.71
C ALA A 86 -3.66 -1.80 8.53
N GLY A 87 -3.77 -2.62 7.48
CA GLY A 87 -2.81 -3.65 7.14
C GLY A 87 -1.44 -3.08 6.78
N THR A 88 -1.39 -2.08 5.91
CA THR A 88 -0.15 -1.38 5.54
C THR A 88 0.50 -0.72 6.76
N ALA A 89 -0.28 -0.04 7.61
CA ALA A 89 0.23 0.59 8.82
C ALA A 89 0.80 -0.44 9.81
N ALA A 90 0.08 -1.54 10.04
CA ALA A 90 0.53 -2.63 10.90
C ALA A 90 1.81 -3.30 10.36
N ALA A 91 1.90 -3.50 9.04
CA ALA A 91 3.08 -4.07 8.40
C ALA A 91 4.31 -3.18 8.55
N LEU A 92 4.16 -1.86 8.36
CA LEU A 92 5.23 -0.89 8.57
C LEU A 92 5.64 -0.80 10.05
N MET A 93 4.67 -0.80 10.98
CA MET A 93 4.96 -0.82 12.41
C MET A 93 5.71 -2.08 12.84
N TRP A 94 5.32 -3.25 12.32
CA TRP A 94 6.04 -4.49 12.56
C TRP A 94 7.46 -4.40 12.03
N SER A 95 7.62 -3.98 10.78
CA SER A 95 8.94 -3.83 10.14
C SER A 95 9.86 -2.90 10.92
N ALA A 96 9.32 -1.81 11.49
CA ALA A 96 10.06 -0.88 12.33
C ALA A 96 10.53 -1.49 13.67
N ASN A 97 9.87 -2.54 14.16
CA ASN A 97 10.12 -3.13 15.48
C ASN A 97 10.82 -4.51 15.43
N SER A 98 10.90 -5.15 14.26
CA SER A 98 11.59 -6.44 14.11
C SER A 98 13.08 -6.25 13.80
N ALA A 99 13.92 -6.37 14.83
CA ALA A 99 15.37 -6.17 14.76
C ALA A 99 16.16 -7.14 13.84
N GLY A 100 15.52 -8.11 13.18
CA GLY A 100 16.21 -9.11 12.36
C GLY A 100 15.44 -9.73 11.20
N ALA A 101 14.16 -9.40 10.99
CA ALA A 101 13.39 -9.86 9.82
C ALA A 101 12.34 -8.80 9.36
N PRO A 102 12.78 -7.60 8.96
CA PRO A 102 11.89 -6.48 8.59
C PRO A 102 11.09 -6.69 7.29
N TYR A 103 11.39 -7.75 6.53
CA TYR A 103 10.92 -7.99 5.16
C TYR A 103 9.56 -8.68 5.06
N ALA A 104 9.24 -9.57 6.00
CA ALA A 104 8.04 -10.42 5.90
C ALA A 104 6.71 -9.62 5.86
N PRO A 105 6.55 -8.51 6.61
CA PRO A 105 5.33 -7.72 6.54
C PRO A 105 5.19 -6.93 5.23
N LEU A 106 6.30 -6.39 4.70
CA LEU A 106 6.33 -5.69 3.41
C LEU A 106 6.15 -6.65 2.20
N ALA A 107 6.62 -7.88 2.34
CA ALA A 107 6.42 -8.95 1.37
C ALA A 107 4.96 -9.46 1.34
N ALA A 108 4.30 -9.49 2.51
CA ALA A 108 2.92 -9.96 2.65
C ALA A 108 1.89 -8.91 2.18
N PHE A 109 2.17 -7.64 2.45
CA PHE A 109 1.39 -6.51 1.93
C PHE A 109 2.09 -5.92 0.70
N GLY A 110 2.12 -6.69 -0.38
CA GLY A 110 2.10 -6.02 -1.67
C GLY A 110 0.79 -5.24 -1.78
N PHE A 111 0.91 -3.99 -2.20
CA PHE A 111 -0.17 -3.00 -2.17
C PHE A 111 -1.50 -3.46 -2.79
#